data_AF-A0A924IFE2-F1
#
_entry.id   AF-A0A924IFE2-F1
#
_cell.length_a   1.000
_cell.length_b   1.000
_cell.length_c   1.000
_cell.angle_alpha   90.00
_cell.angle_beta   90.00
_cell.angle_gamma   90.00
#
_symmetry.space_group_name_H-M   'P 1'
#
loop_
_entity.id
_entity.type
_entity.pdbx_description
1 polymer ?
#
loop_
_entity_poly.entity_id
_entity_poly.type
_entity_poly.pdbx_seq_one_letter_code
_entity_poly.pdbx_strand_id
1 'polypeptide(L)'
;MKNYFLITLLCLHALPAMSATSWDNPAVLCPEEILPRGLTCLDFSHVENAYTDFPDETTKEEMLDWRNNKAADLKVCRNLEVIRREQVKAGSFSAATLEQAWMVVDGGKQVKEKLEAIEAASLKVGIPPQVLIGAMKQESLLSSLGVSPDGGNYSCGMAQLNIQEWCQSMNRLPEADKTALGWPAISCDESVLPTDIIKPFYDIAIKNIGTRAGYQLAAEDFNGITAQDVVGSFSSSNIQDKRYQAVTSFVHNCQNISLSISFKAQTLKGLYDNFVPKSLKDAELYTEGKTFPRACKNAYTSRAYPLHTGWLLAVAMYNAGPGQAKLLGHYYQVKDNKFPAINPLGLIEALHWGGKWKKGTDNVLFKDQDGNKLTQRWFKSCIVQRHVARVIQHVTLPAESIAKSLDQEGCKMTGVPEYRQVSSGIKDK
;
A
#
# COMPACT_ATOMS: atom_id res chain seq x y z
N MET A 1 7.57 50.94 -20.69
CA MET A 1 6.10 50.85 -20.55
C MET A 1 5.53 50.12 -21.76
N LYS A 2 5.19 48.85 -21.60
CA LYS A 2 4.25 48.08 -22.43
C LYS A 2 3.88 46.83 -21.63
N ASN A 3 2.63 46.81 -21.15
CA ASN A 3 1.99 45.70 -20.47
C ASN A 3 1.84 44.52 -21.44
N TYR A 4 2.27 43.33 -21.03
CA TYR A 4 1.78 42.08 -21.60
C TYR A 4 1.32 41.19 -20.44
N PHE A 5 0.02 41.27 -20.16
CA PHE A 5 -0.75 40.21 -19.52
C PHE A 5 -0.75 39.04 -20.49
N LEU A 6 0.06 38.01 -20.22
CA LEU A 6 -0.05 36.73 -20.88
C LEU A 6 -0.83 35.79 -19.95
N ILE A 7 -2.15 35.78 -20.14
CA ILE A 7 -3.04 34.76 -19.62
C ILE A 7 -2.75 33.51 -20.46
N THR A 8 -1.89 32.62 -19.96
CA THR A 8 -1.75 31.29 -20.53
C THR A 8 -2.99 30.49 -20.13
N LEU A 9 -3.94 30.50 -21.05
CA LEU A 9 -5.13 29.66 -21.11
C LEU A 9 -4.69 28.19 -20.94
N LEU A 10 -4.82 27.64 -19.74
CA LEU A 10 -4.87 26.19 -19.56
C LEU A 10 -6.08 25.72 -20.35
N CYS A 11 -5.83 25.00 -21.44
CA CYS A 11 -6.85 24.21 -22.13
C CYS A 11 -7.33 23.12 -21.16
N LEU A 12 -8.30 23.47 -20.31
CA LEU A 12 -9.36 22.57 -19.89
C LEU A 12 -9.99 22.04 -21.18
N HIS A 13 -9.49 20.92 -21.66
CA HIS A 13 -10.31 20.06 -22.49
C HIS A 13 -11.51 19.74 -21.62
N ALA A 14 -12.69 20.11 -22.10
CA ALA A 14 -13.95 19.69 -21.53
C ALA A 14 -13.91 18.17 -21.43
N LEU A 15 -13.55 17.66 -20.25
CA LEU A 15 -13.86 16.31 -19.86
C LEU A 15 -15.38 16.19 -20.07
N PRO A 16 -15.88 15.14 -20.76
CA PRO A 16 -17.31 14.88 -20.78
C PRO A 16 -17.77 14.97 -19.33
N ALA A 17 -18.84 15.72 -19.06
CA ALA A 17 -19.36 15.92 -17.72
C ALA A 17 -19.44 14.56 -17.04
N MET A 18 -18.42 14.24 -16.24
CA MET A 18 -18.41 13.02 -15.47
C MET A 18 -19.55 13.24 -14.52
N SER A 19 -20.66 12.51 -14.73
CA SER A 19 -21.68 12.32 -13.71
C SER A 19 -20.92 12.18 -12.40
N ALA A 20 -21.11 13.11 -11.46
CA ALA A 20 -20.36 13.14 -10.22
C ALA A 20 -20.37 11.72 -9.65
N THR A 21 -19.21 11.05 -9.63
CA THR A 21 -19.12 9.67 -9.17
C THR A 21 -19.70 9.64 -7.77
N SER A 22 -20.83 8.95 -7.61
CA SER A 22 -21.49 8.83 -6.33
C SER A 22 -20.67 7.86 -5.49
N TRP A 23 -19.93 8.39 -4.50
CA TRP A 23 -18.98 7.60 -3.71
C TRP A 23 -19.66 6.68 -2.67
N ASP A 24 -20.98 6.76 -2.54
CA ASP A 24 -21.82 5.77 -1.86
C ASP A 24 -22.04 4.48 -2.69
N ASN A 25 -21.86 4.57 -4.02
CA ASN A 25 -21.83 3.45 -4.95
C ASN A 25 -20.69 3.61 -5.98
N PRO A 26 -19.42 3.61 -5.54
CA PRO A 26 -18.31 3.77 -6.46
C PRO A 26 -18.22 2.54 -7.37
N ALA A 27 -17.74 2.72 -8.60
CA ALA A 27 -17.49 1.62 -9.53
C ALA A 27 -16.28 0.79 -9.05
N VAL A 28 -16.50 -0.01 -8.01
CA VAL A 28 -15.48 -0.87 -7.40
C VAL A 28 -15.76 -2.33 -7.68
N LEU A 29 -14.65 -3.08 -7.76
CA LEU A 29 -14.63 -4.53 -7.86
C LEU A 29 -15.13 -5.18 -6.57
N CYS A 30 -15.77 -6.33 -6.72
CA CYS A 30 -15.93 -7.25 -5.60
C CYS A 30 -14.56 -7.82 -5.19
N PRO A 31 -14.32 -8.13 -3.90
CA PRO A 31 -13.03 -8.64 -3.42
C PRO A 31 -12.43 -9.77 -4.26
N GLU A 32 -13.25 -10.74 -4.65
CA GLU A 32 -12.88 -11.90 -5.46
C GLU A 32 -12.52 -11.57 -6.92
N GLU A 33 -12.95 -10.42 -7.43
CA GLU A 33 -12.66 -9.98 -8.80
C GLU A 33 -11.34 -9.20 -8.89
N ILE A 34 -10.83 -8.70 -7.75
CA ILE A 34 -9.56 -7.97 -7.68
C ILE A 34 -8.36 -8.93 -7.82
N LEU A 35 -8.58 -10.21 -7.53
CA LEU A 35 -7.59 -11.29 -7.53
C LEU A 35 -7.73 -12.15 -8.79
N PRO A 36 -6.64 -12.76 -9.29
CA PRO A 36 -6.70 -13.66 -10.43
C PRO A 36 -7.49 -14.93 -10.07
N ARG A 37 -8.24 -15.47 -11.03
CA ARG A 37 -9.08 -16.66 -10.86
C ARG A 37 -8.31 -17.96 -11.11
N GLY A 38 -7.08 -17.88 -11.62
CA GLY A 38 -6.26 -19.05 -11.99
C GLY A 38 -6.64 -19.60 -13.36
N LEU A 39 -7.02 -18.74 -14.30
CA LEU A 39 -7.35 -19.14 -15.66
C LEU A 39 -6.10 -19.61 -16.42
N THR A 40 -6.28 -20.54 -17.36
CA THR A 40 -5.22 -20.91 -18.30
C THR A 40 -4.80 -19.69 -19.12
N CYS A 41 -3.49 -19.47 -19.22
CA CYS A 41 -2.93 -18.34 -19.94
C CYS A 41 -3.06 -18.48 -21.45
N LEU A 42 -3.27 -17.35 -22.12
CA LEU A 42 -2.99 -17.22 -23.55
C LEU A 42 -1.49 -17.45 -23.81
N ASP A 43 -1.16 -17.95 -24.99
CA ASP A 43 0.24 -18.16 -25.40
C ASP A 43 0.86 -16.86 -25.90
N PHE A 44 1.60 -16.17 -25.04
CA PHE A 44 2.31 -14.93 -25.38
C PHE A 44 3.72 -15.17 -25.96
N SER A 45 4.08 -16.41 -26.32
CA SER A 45 5.44 -16.74 -26.78
C SER A 45 5.80 -16.11 -28.13
N HIS A 46 4.80 -15.82 -28.96
CA HIS A 46 4.98 -15.30 -30.33
C HIS A 46 4.69 -13.80 -30.48
N VAL A 47 4.22 -13.10 -29.44
CA VAL A 47 3.98 -11.65 -29.52
C VAL A 47 5.27 -10.85 -29.39
N GLU A 48 5.35 -9.67 -30.00
CA GLU A 48 6.52 -8.80 -29.84
C GLU A 48 6.61 -8.28 -28.40
N ASN A 49 5.54 -7.68 -27.89
CA ASN A 49 5.46 -7.10 -26.56
C ASN A 49 4.46 -7.85 -25.67
N ALA A 50 4.98 -8.66 -24.73
CA ALA A 50 4.18 -9.41 -23.78
C ALA A 50 3.27 -8.54 -22.89
N TYR A 51 3.52 -7.23 -22.74
CA TYR A 51 2.70 -6.35 -21.91
C TYR A 51 1.50 -5.75 -22.62
N THR A 52 1.56 -5.58 -23.93
CA THR A 52 0.53 -4.83 -24.69
C THR A 52 -0.21 -5.71 -25.66
N ASP A 53 0.49 -6.65 -26.26
CA ASP A 53 0.02 -7.37 -27.42
C ASP A 53 -0.86 -8.55 -26.99
N PHE A 54 -1.59 -9.08 -27.96
CA PHE A 54 -2.37 -10.31 -27.86
C PHE A 54 -1.92 -11.24 -28.98
N PRO A 55 -2.03 -12.56 -28.80
CA PRO A 55 -1.79 -13.52 -29.88
C PRO A 55 -2.70 -13.23 -31.08
N ASP A 56 -2.19 -13.42 -32.29
CA ASP A 56 -2.87 -13.05 -33.55
C ASP A 56 -4.23 -13.74 -33.72
N GLU A 57 -4.39 -14.93 -33.14
CA GLU A 57 -5.62 -15.71 -33.14
C GLU A 57 -6.69 -15.23 -32.14
N THR A 58 -6.37 -14.28 -31.24
CA THR A 58 -7.32 -13.79 -30.25
C THR A 58 -8.33 -12.83 -30.90
N THR A 59 -9.62 -13.12 -30.79
CA THR A 59 -10.68 -12.25 -31.35
C THR A 59 -10.80 -10.92 -30.58
N LYS A 60 -11.41 -9.90 -31.19
CA LYS A 60 -11.62 -8.60 -30.51
C LYS A 60 -12.49 -8.74 -29.26
N GLU A 61 -13.49 -9.60 -29.32
CA GLU A 61 -14.41 -9.92 -28.24
C GLU A 61 -13.65 -10.58 -27.08
N GLU A 62 -12.77 -11.54 -27.36
CA GLU A 62 -11.91 -12.16 -26.34
C GLU A 62 -10.90 -11.17 -25.77
N MET A 63 -10.29 -10.31 -26.59
CA MET A 63 -9.41 -9.25 -26.08
C MET A 63 -10.14 -8.33 -25.11
N LEU A 64 -11.38 -7.95 -25.41
CA LEU A 64 -12.21 -7.13 -24.53
C LEU A 64 -12.56 -7.87 -23.23
N ASP A 65 -12.93 -9.15 -23.32
CA ASP A 65 -13.20 -9.98 -22.14
C ASP A 65 -11.96 -10.13 -21.24
N TRP A 66 -10.78 -10.38 -21.82
CA TRP A 66 -9.53 -10.43 -21.08
C TRP A 66 -9.16 -9.10 -20.42
N ARG A 67 -9.39 -7.98 -21.10
CA ARG A 67 -9.09 -6.64 -20.58
C ARG A 67 -10.05 -6.20 -19.47
N ASN A 68 -11.32 -6.61 -19.54
CA ASN A 68 -12.36 -6.11 -18.65
C ASN A 68 -12.70 -7.09 -17.52
N ASN A 69 -12.86 -8.37 -17.85
CA ASN A 69 -13.40 -9.38 -16.93
C ASN A 69 -12.33 -10.33 -16.38
N LYS A 70 -11.21 -10.50 -17.11
CA LYS A 70 -10.08 -11.37 -16.72
C LYS A 70 -8.77 -10.60 -16.54
N ALA A 71 -8.86 -9.30 -16.22
CA ALA A 71 -7.71 -8.40 -16.20
C ALA A 71 -6.61 -8.83 -15.22
N ALA A 72 -7.00 -9.38 -14.06
CA ALA A 72 -6.06 -9.88 -13.06
C ALA A 72 -5.28 -11.11 -13.57
N ASP A 73 -5.98 -12.08 -14.17
CA ASP A 73 -5.37 -13.26 -14.81
C ASP A 73 -4.49 -12.84 -16.01
N LEU A 74 -4.96 -11.93 -16.86
CA LEU A 74 -4.17 -11.38 -17.97
C LEU A 74 -2.84 -10.83 -17.47
N LYS A 75 -2.88 -10.06 -16.37
CA LYS A 75 -1.69 -9.48 -15.77
C LYS A 75 -0.73 -10.58 -15.29
N VAL A 76 -1.22 -11.64 -14.65
CA VAL A 76 -0.37 -12.79 -14.25
C VAL A 76 0.27 -13.46 -15.47
N CYS A 77 -0.52 -13.77 -16.49
CA CYS A 77 -0.04 -14.45 -17.70
C CYS A 77 1.05 -13.67 -18.44
N ARG A 78 0.87 -12.35 -18.56
CA ARG A 78 1.89 -11.48 -19.18
C ARG A 78 3.19 -11.46 -18.38
N ASN A 79 3.11 -11.47 -17.05
CA ASN A 79 4.31 -11.48 -16.21
C ASN A 79 4.97 -12.86 -16.12
N LEU A 80 4.21 -13.95 -16.26
CA LEU A 80 4.78 -15.29 -16.48
C LEU A 80 5.62 -15.33 -17.77
N GLU A 81 5.11 -14.74 -18.85
CA GLU A 81 5.85 -14.68 -20.11
C GLU A 81 7.14 -13.85 -19.99
N VAL A 82 7.12 -12.73 -19.27
CA VAL A 82 8.31 -11.92 -19.00
C VAL A 82 9.38 -12.75 -18.27
N ILE A 83 8.99 -13.48 -17.22
CA ILE A 83 9.90 -14.36 -16.47
C ILE A 83 10.44 -15.47 -17.37
N ARG A 84 9.59 -16.09 -18.20
CA ARG A 84 10.00 -17.14 -19.14
C ARG A 84 11.01 -16.62 -20.16
N ARG A 85 10.79 -15.44 -20.74
CA ARG A 85 11.72 -14.80 -21.69
C ARG A 85 13.07 -14.50 -21.04
N GLU A 86 13.07 -14.03 -19.79
CA GLU A 86 14.31 -13.82 -19.03
C GLU A 86 15.07 -15.13 -18.78
N GLN A 87 14.37 -16.23 -18.51
CA GLN A 87 15.00 -17.56 -18.35
C GLN A 87 15.62 -18.08 -19.65
N VAL A 88 15.01 -17.79 -20.81
CA VAL A 88 15.55 -18.16 -22.13
C VAL A 88 16.73 -17.26 -22.51
N LYS A 89 16.65 -15.97 -22.21
CA LYS A 89 17.67 -14.97 -22.52
C LYS A 89 17.84 -13.99 -21.37
N ALA A 90 18.78 -14.29 -20.48
CA ALA A 90 19.09 -13.45 -19.34
C ALA A 90 19.54 -12.04 -19.77
N GLY A 91 19.18 -11.03 -18.98
CA GLY A 91 19.44 -9.62 -19.24
C GLY A 91 18.49 -8.96 -20.24
N SER A 92 17.36 -9.59 -20.56
CA SER A 92 16.37 -9.02 -21.49
C SER A 92 15.50 -7.95 -20.81
N PHE A 93 15.37 -8.02 -19.48
CA PHE A 93 14.59 -7.06 -18.70
C PHE A 93 15.42 -6.43 -17.58
N SER A 94 14.99 -5.23 -17.15
CA SER A 94 15.59 -4.57 -15.98
C SER A 94 15.26 -5.33 -14.69
N ALA A 95 16.11 -5.19 -13.67
CA ALA A 95 15.86 -5.81 -12.35
C ALA A 95 14.49 -5.40 -11.77
N ALA A 96 14.10 -4.13 -11.89
CA ALA A 96 12.80 -3.64 -11.41
C ALA A 96 11.63 -4.29 -12.17
N THR A 97 11.78 -4.53 -13.48
CA THR A 97 10.78 -5.22 -14.29
C THR A 97 10.61 -6.67 -13.84
N LEU A 98 11.72 -7.36 -13.58
CA LEU A 98 11.71 -8.76 -13.12
C LEU A 98 11.15 -8.91 -11.71
N GLU A 99 11.50 -8.00 -10.80
CA GLU A 99 10.93 -7.94 -9.46
C GLU A 99 9.42 -7.76 -9.53
N GLN A 100 8.95 -6.74 -10.26
CA GLN A 100 7.51 -6.51 -10.43
C GLN A 100 6.81 -7.70 -11.07
N ALA A 101 7.41 -8.32 -12.10
CA ALA A 101 6.84 -9.50 -12.75
C ALA A 101 6.71 -10.67 -11.77
N TRP A 102 7.76 -10.95 -11.00
CA TRP A 102 7.73 -11.96 -9.96
C TRP A 102 6.67 -11.67 -8.90
N MET A 103 6.58 -10.42 -8.42
CA MET A 103 5.57 -10.02 -7.43
C MET A 103 4.14 -10.21 -7.95
N VAL A 104 3.87 -9.93 -9.23
CA VAL A 104 2.55 -10.19 -9.83
C VAL A 104 2.25 -11.69 -9.84
N VAL A 105 3.21 -12.51 -10.28
CA VAL A 105 3.01 -13.96 -10.38
C VAL A 105 2.86 -14.59 -9.01
N ASP A 106 3.71 -14.23 -8.05
CA ASP A 106 3.63 -14.73 -6.69
C ASP A 106 2.37 -14.22 -5.96
N GLY A 107 1.99 -12.97 -6.20
CA GLY A 107 0.73 -12.39 -5.76
C GLY A 107 -0.50 -13.16 -6.24
N GLY A 108 -0.41 -13.78 -7.43
CA GLY A 108 -1.45 -14.65 -8.00
C GLY A 108 -1.50 -16.07 -7.46
N LYS A 109 -0.61 -16.47 -6.54
CA LYS A 109 -0.68 -17.76 -5.83
C LYS A 109 -1.54 -17.66 -4.58
N GLN A 110 -2.05 -18.80 -4.11
CA GLN A 110 -2.81 -18.94 -2.84
C GLN A 110 -3.95 -17.92 -2.72
N VAL A 111 -4.66 -17.67 -3.84
CA VAL A 111 -5.69 -16.63 -3.94
C VAL A 111 -6.84 -16.90 -2.98
N LYS A 112 -7.25 -18.17 -2.86
CA LYS A 112 -8.34 -18.58 -1.97
C LYS A 112 -8.00 -18.26 -0.52
N GLU A 113 -6.81 -18.67 -0.09
CA GLU A 113 -6.30 -18.46 1.26
C GLU A 113 -6.16 -16.96 1.58
N LYS A 114 -5.66 -16.17 0.63
CA LYS A 114 -5.57 -14.71 0.75
C LYS A 114 -6.95 -14.07 0.89
N LEU A 115 -7.90 -14.46 0.05
CA LEU A 115 -9.27 -13.92 0.07
C LEU A 115 -9.97 -14.24 1.39
N GLU A 116 -9.91 -15.49 1.85
CA GLU A 116 -10.49 -15.92 3.13
C GLU A 116 -9.88 -15.13 4.30
N ALA A 117 -8.56 -14.94 4.31
CA ALA A 117 -7.89 -14.15 5.34
C ALA A 117 -8.26 -12.65 5.27
N ILE A 118 -8.42 -12.08 4.08
CA ILE A 118 -8.89 -10.69 3.89
C ILE A 118 -10.30 -10.53 4.47
N GLU A 119 -11.22 -11.43 4.14
CA GLU A 119 -12.61 -11.36 4.59
C GLU A 119 -12.71 -11.53 6.11
N ALA A 120 -11.97 -12.49 6.67
CA ALA A 120 -11.90 -12.69 8.11
C ALA A 120 -11.32 -11.47 8.84
N ALA A 121 -10.22 -10.89 8.34
CA ALA A 121 -9.62 -9.70 8.91
C ALA A 121 -10.54 -8.48 8.78
N SER A 122 -11.17 -8.31 7.61
CA SER A 122 -12.14 -7.25 7.32
C SER A 122 -13.32 -7.29 8.28
N LEU A 123 -13.94 -8.47 8.45
CA LEU A 123 -15.03 -8.67 9.39
C LEU A 123 -14.59 -8.36 10.84
N LYS A 124 -13.40 -8.83 11.23
CA LYS A 124 -12.88 -8.66 12.60
C LYS A 124 -12.65 -7.19 12.96
N VAL A 125 -12.09 -6.38 12.06
CA VAL A 125 -11.70 -4.99 12.37
C VAL A 125 -12.62 -3.93 11.78
N GLY A 126 -13.56 -4.32 10.91
CA GLY A 126 -14.50 -3.42 10.23
C GLY A 126 -13.92 -2.64 9.04
N ILE A 127 -12.69 -2.92 8.61
CA ILE A 127 -12.09 -2.29 7.42
C ILE A 127 -12.80 -2.80 6.16
N PRO A 128 -13.15 -1.94 5.18
CA PRO A 128 -13.59 -2.40 3.86
C PRO A 128 -12.56 -3.35 3.22
N PRO A 129 -12.97 -4.53 2.72
CA PRO A 129 -12.04 -5.48 2.11
C PRO A 129 -11.31 -4.88 0.90
N GLN A 130 -11.94 -3.98 0.13
CA GLN A 130 -11.30 -3.26 -0.97
C GLN A 130 -10.16 -2.36 -0.49
N VAL A 131 -10.31 -1.64 0.62
CA VAL A 131 -9.21 -0.83 1.18
C VAL A 131 -8.06 -1.73 1.61
N LEU A 132 -8.35 -2.86 2.27
CA LEU A 132 -7.32 -3.80 2.73
C LEU A 132 -6.57 -4.44 1.55
N ILE A 133 -7.29 -4.92 0.54
CA ILE A 133 -6.71 -5.48 -0.70
C ILE A 133 -5.88 -4.42 -1.42
N GLY A 134 -6.44 -3.23 -1.62
CA GLY A 134 -5.77 -2.14 -2.32
C GLY A 134 -4.48 -1.72 -1.62
N ALA A 135 -4.49 -1.63 -0.28
CA ALA A 135 -3.30 -1.36 0.52
C ALA A 135 -2.23 -2.44 0.29
N MET A 136 -2.56 -3.72 0.45
CA MET A 136 -1.57 -4.80 0.26
C MET A 136 -1.09 -4.95 -1.18
N LYS A 137 -1.96 -4.71 -2.18
CA LYS A 137 -1.54 -4.67 -3.59
C LYS A 137 -0.57 -3.52 -3.84
N GLN A 138 -0.77 -2.38 -3.19
CA GLN A 138 0.12 -1.26 -3.32
C GLN A 138 1.47 -1.50 -2.62
N GLU A 139 1.52 -2.22 -1.50
CA GLU A 139 2.77 -2.56 -0.81
C GLU A 139 3.59 -3.63 -1.57
N SER A 140 2.92 -4.72 -1.99
CA SER A 140 3.62 -5.94 -2.41
C SER A 140 2.99 -6.62 -3.62
N LEU A 141 1.95 -6.06 -4.22
CA LEU A 141 1.10 -6.74 -5.20
C LEU A 141 0.53 -8.07 -4.66
N LEU A 142 0.38 -8.19 -3.33
CA LEU A 142 0.01 -9.41 -2.59
C LEU A 142 1.04 -10.55 -2.67
N SER A 143 2.27 -10.28 -3.08
CA SER A 143 3.35 -11.28 -3.06
C SER A 143 3.89 -11.48 -1.66
N SER A 144 4.38 -12.69 -1.38
CA SER A 144 5.01 -13.03 -0.12
C SER A 144 6.47 -12.57 -0.13
N LEU A 145 6.69 -11.26 -0.27
CA LEU A 145 8.03 -10.65 -0.26
C LEU A 145 8.83 -11.09 0.96
N GLY A 146 10.12 -11.36 0.75
CA GLY A 146 11.06 -11.54 1.84
C GLY A 146 11.28 -10.27 2.64
N VAL A 147 12.11 -10.37 3.67
CA VAL A 147 12.61 -9.20 4.40
C VAL A 147 13.37 -8.30 3.42
N SER A 148 13.00 -7.03 3.36
CA SER A 148 13.61 -6.05 2.46
C SER A 148 13.92 -4.73 3.17
N PRO A 149 15.05 -4.06 2.84
CA PRO A 149 15.37 -2.75 3.39
C PRO A 149 14.52 -1.65 2.74
N ASP A 150 13.89 -0.81 3.55
CA ASP A 150 13.08 0.34 3.10
C ASP A 150 13.45 1.60 3.89
N GLY A 151 14.37 2.41 3.35
CA GLY A 151 14.69 3.74 3.89
C GLY A 151 15.27 3.76 5.32
N GLY A 152 15.91 2.67 5.76
CA GLY A 152 16.43 2.50 7.13
C GLY A 152 15.59 1.58 8.01
N ASN A 153 14.50 1.01 7.48
CA ASN A 153 13.66 -0.01 8.10
C ASN A 153 13.83 -1.37 7.38
N TYR A 154 13.31 -2.44 7.96
CA TYR A 154 13.16 -3.75 7.33
C TYR A 154 11.70 -4.19 7.39
N SER A 155 11.11 -4.41 6.22
CA SER A 155 9.71 -4.81 6.06
C SER A 155 9.62 -6.20 5.44
N CYS A 156 8.59 -6.97 5.79
CA CYS A 156 8.43 -8.34 5.32
C CYS A 156 6.98 -8.68 4.93
N GLY A 157 6.85 -9.63 4.00
CA GLY A 157 5.60 -10.26 3.63
C GLY A 157 4.72 -9.38 2.77
N MET A 158 3.52 -9.89 2.46
CA MET A 158 2.57 -9.18 1.60
C MET A 158 2.04 -7.87 2.20
N ALA A 159 2.12 -7.75 3.51
CA ALA A 159 1.69 -6.56 4.23
C ALA A 159 2.81 -5.51 4.38
N GLN A 160 4.07 -5.88 4.06
CA GLN A 160 5.27 -5.09 4.29
C GLN A 160 5.32 -4.53 5.72
N LEU A 161 5.15 -5.43 6.70
CA LEU A 161 5.19 -5.08 8.11
C LEU A 161 6.63 -5.07 8.59
N ASN A 162 6.98 -4.10 9.43
CA ASN A 162 8.22 -4.11 10.18
C ASN A 162 8.06 -4.81 11.54
N ILE A 163 9.17 -5.06 12.24
CA ILE A 163 9.15 -5.79 13.51
C ILE A 163 8.38 -5.06 14.62
N GLN A 164 8.25 -3.73 14.60
CA GLN A 164 7.47 -3.01 15.62
C GLN A 164 5.97 -3.21 15.40
N GLU A 165 5.51 -3.11 14.15
CA GLU A 165 4.12 -3.39 13.78
C GLU A 165 3.78 -4.85 14.04
N TRP A 166 4.72 -5.75 13.77
CA TRP A 166 4.62 -7.15 14.12
C TRP A 166 4.49 -7.34 15.63
N CYS A 167 5.38 -6.72 16.42
CA CYS A 167 5.36 -6.79 17.88
C CYS A 167 4.02 -6.33 18.47
N GLN A 168 3.51 -5.19 18.01
CA GLN A 168 2.23 -4.65 18.48
C GLN A 168 1.07 -5.62 18.20
N SER A 169 1.11 -6.31 17.07
CA SER A 169 0.09 -7.28 16.70
C SER A 169 0.25 -8.61 17.45
N MET A 170 1.48 -9.11 17.57
CA MET A 170 1.82 -10.31 18.35
C MET A 170 1.39 -10.17 19.81
N ASN A 171 1.63 -9.01 20.42
CA ASN A 171 1.27 -8.76 21.82
C ASN A 171 -0.26 -8.72 22.07
N ARG A 172 -1.09 -8.70 21.02
CA ARG A 172 -2.56 -8.83 21.11
C ARG A 172 -3.05 -10.27 20.96
N LEU A 173 -2.17 -11.19 20.57
CA LEU A 173 -2.52 -12.60 20.45
C LEU A 173 -2.62 -13.27 21.83
N PRO A 174 -3.46 -14.31 21.96
CA PRO A 174 -3.42 -15.21 23.11
C PRO A 174 -2.02 -15.73 23.41
N GLU A 175 -1.72 -16.01 24.68
CA GLU A 175 -0.39 -16.51 25.11
C GLU A 175 0.01 -17.83 24.43
N ALA A 176 -0.97 -18.71 24.20
CA ALA A 176 -0.75 -19.97 23.49
C ALA A 176 -0.25 -19.73 22.05
N ASP A 177 -0.85 -18.76 21.34
CA ASP A 177 -0.47 -18.44 19.96
C ASP A 177 0.91 -17.76 19.92
N LYS A 178 1.20 -16.86 20.87
CA LYS A 178 2.56 -16.26 21.01
C LYS A 178 3.61 -17.33 21.25
N THR A 179 3.34 -18.28 22.14
CA THR A 179 4.23 -19.40 22.44
C THR A 179 4.45 -20.28 21.21
N ALA A 180 3.38 -20.63 20.48
CA ALA A 180 3.45 -21.44 19.26
C ALA A 180 4.27 -20.76 18.15
N LEU A 181 4.24 -19.43 18.09
CA LEU A 181 5.00 -18.62 17.13
C LEU A 181 6.41 -18.26 17.63
N GLY A 182 6.82 -18.73 18.82
CA GLY A 182 8.13 -18.46 19.41
C GLY A 182 8.33 -17.00 19.83
N TRP A 183 7.25 -16.26 20.11
CA TRP A 183 7.31 -14.85 20.46
C TRP A 183 7.56 -14.63 21.95
N PRO A 184 8.59 -13.84 22.33
CA PRO A 184 8.93 -13.60 23.72
C PRO A 184 8.08 -12.49 24.34
N ALA A 185 8.00 -12.47 25.68
CA ALA A 185 7.48 -11.32 26.42
C ALA A 185 8.46 -10.14 26.35
N ILE A 186 8.24 -9.23 25.39
CA ILE A 186 9.10 -8.08 25.06
C ILE A 186 8.28 -6.81 24.79
N SER A 187 8.84 -5.64 25.11
CA SER A 187 8.25 -4.34 24.75
C SER A 187 8.44 -4.04 23.26
N CYS A 188 7.47 -3.35 22.66
CA CYS A 188 7.53 -2.88 21.27
C CYS A 188 8.14 -1.48 21.13
N ASP A 189 8.68 -0.91 22.22
CA ASP A 189 9.33 0.40 22.20
C ASP A 189 10.55 0.38 21.28
N GLU A 190 10.80 1.49 20.57
CA GLU A 190 11.92 1.61 19.64
C GLU A 190 13.29 1.43 20.30
N SER A 191 13.43 1.80 21.58
CA SER A 191 14.65 1.54 22.35
C SER A 191 14.88 0.05 22.65
N VAL A 192 13.82 -0.77 22.61
CA VAL A 192 13.84 -2.21 22.91
C VAL A 192 13.90 -3.02 21.62
N LEU A 193 13.03 -2.73 20.65
CA LEU A 193 12.96 -3.34 19.33
C LEU A 193 13.02 -2.24 18.25
N PRO A 194 14.20 -1.68 17.97
CA PRO A 194 14.36 -0.79 16.83
C PRO A 194 14.16 -1.57 15.54
N THR A 195 13.67 -0.91 14.50
CA THR A 195 13.34 -1.56 13.23
C THR A 195 14.55 -2.14 12.50
N ASP A 196 15.72 -1.54 12.67
CA ASP A 196 16.98 -1.96 12.05
C ASP A 196 17.64 -3.17 12.73
N ILE A 197 17.08 -3.67 13.84
CA ILE A 197 17.56 -4.87 14.54
C ILE A 197 17.57 -6.13 13.66
N ILE A 198 16.81 -6.10 12.56
CA ILE A 198 16.72 -7.17 11.56
C ILE A 198 17.97 -7.24 10.67
N LYS A 199 18.73 -6.14 10.54
CA LYS A 199 19.84 -6.03 9.60
C LYS A 199 20.84 -7.19 9.67
N PRO A 200 21.34 -7.62 10.85
CA PRO A 200 22.32 -8.71 10.92
C PRO A 200 21.77 -10.04 10.38
N PHE A 201 20.48 -10.33 10.62
CA PHE A 201 19.82 -11.52 10.07
C PHE A 201 19.69 -11.42 8.56
N TYR A 202 19.25 -10.27 8.05
CA TYR A 202 19.14 -10.01 6.61
C TYR A 202 20.48 -10.15 5.89
N ASP A 203 21.55 -9.57 6.44
CA ASP A 203 22.90 -9.62 5.84
C ASP A 203 23.43 -11.06 5.72
N ILE A 204 23.06 -11.95 6.65
CA ILE A 204 23.41 -13.37 6.60
C ILE A 204 22.49 -14.11 5.63
N ALA A 205 21.18 -13.89 5.70
CA ALA A 205 20.20 -14.56 4.84
C ALA A 205 20.42 -14.26 3.34
N ILE A 206 20.80 -13.02 2.99
CA ILE A 206 21.16 -12.67 1.61
C ILE A 206 22.37 -13.46 1.09
N LYS A 207 23.28 -13.90 1.96
CA LYS A 207 24.40 -14.79 1.57
C LYS A 207 23.93 -16.23 1.40
N ASN A 208 22.90 -16.65 2.16
CA ASN A 208 22.33 -17.99 2.11
C ASN A 208 21.37 -18.21 0.93
N ILE A 209 20.78 -17.14 0.39
CA ILE A 209 19.73 -17.21 -0.65
C ILE A 209 20.18 -17.85 -1.97
N GLY A 210 21.50 -17.95 -2.20
CA GLY A 210 22.09 -18.53 -3.40
C GLY A 210 21.93 -17.62 -4.62
N THR A 211 21.33 -18.14 -5.70
CA THR A 211 21.15 -17.41 -6.97
C THR A 211 19.83 -16.67 -7.07
N ARG A 212 18.95 -16.76 -6.06
CA ARG A 212 17.69 -16.03 -6.03
C ARG A 212 17.91 -14.54 -5.78
N ALA A 213 17.01 -13.71 -6.27
CA ALA A 213 17.05 -12.27 -6.01
C ALA A 213 16.59 -11.97 -4.57
N GLY A 214 17.09 -10.88 -3.97
CA GLY A 214 16.84 -10.56 -2.55
C GLY A 214 15.35 -10.42 -2.18
N TYR A 215 14.50 -9.93 -3.08
CA TYR A 215 13.05 -9.86 -2.87
C TYR A 215 12.37 -11.24 -2.72
N GLN A 216 13.07 -12.32 -3.10
CA GLN A 216 12.66 -13.71 -2.97
C GLN A 216 13.17 -14.39 -1.69
N LEU A 217 13.77 -13.64 -0.75
CA LEU A 217 14.14 -14.18 0.56
C LEU A 217 12.94 -14.90 1.18
N ALA A 218 13.19 -16.09 1.74
CA ALA A 218 12.18 -16.91 2.38
C ALA A 218 12.61 -17.26 3.81
N ALA A 219 11.67 -17.74 4.62
CA ALA A 219 11.94 -18.15 6.01
C ALA A 219 13.13 -19.12 6.11
N GLU A 220 13.30 -20.01 5.13
CA GLU A 220 14.36 -21.02 5.12
C GLU A 220 15.77 -20.42 4.99
N ASP A 221 15.90 -19.21 4.44
CA ASP A 221 17.18 -18.51 4.29
C ASP A 221 17.75 -18.02 5.62
N PHE A 222 16.91 -17.97 6.65
CA PHE A 222 17.28 -17.60 8.02
C PHE A 222 17.63 -18.81 8.90
N ASN A 223 17.47 -20.04 8.37
CA ASN A 223 17.78 -21.25 9.12
C ASN A 223 19.27 -21.31 9.48
N GLY A 224 19.57 -21.68 10.72
CA GLY A 224 20.94 -21.85 11.21
C GLY A 224 21.64 -20.55 11.63
N ILE A 225 21.01 -19.38 11.49
CA ILE A 225 21.51 -18.14 12.11
C ILE A 225 21.38 -18.28 13.62
N THR A 226 22.49 -18.20 14.35
CA THR A 226 22.55 -18.37 15.81
C THR A 226 22.60 -17.03 16.54
N ALA A 227 22.37 -17.04 17.86
CA ALA A 227 22.51 -15.84 18.68
C ALA A 227 23.93 -15.25 18.61
N GLN A 228 24.96 -16.11 18.56
CA GLN A 228 26.36 -15.69 18.48
C GLN A 228 26.66 -14.90 17.20
N ASP A 229 25.96 -15.19 16.10
CA ASP A 229 26.18 -14.52 14.80
C ASP A 229 25.69 -13.07 14.79
N VAL A 230 24.71 -12.73 15.65
CA VAL A 230 23.96 -11.47 15.54
C VAL A 230 23.97 -10.61 16.81
N VAL A 231 24.11 -11.20 18.00
CA VAL A 231 23.98 -10.48 19.29
C VAL A 231 25.06 -9.41 19.49
N GLY A 232 26.26 -9.59 18.90
CA GLY A 232 27.30 -8.56 18.89
C GLY A 232 26.91 -7.26 18.16
N SER A 233 25.87 -7.31 17.33
CA SER A 233 25.31 -6.15 16.61
C SER A 233 24.18 -5.45 17.39
N PHE A 234 23.71 -6.02 18.49
CA PHE A 234 22.66 -5.43 19.31
C PHE A 234 23.24 -4.50 20.38
N SER A 235 22.52 -3.44 20.74
CA SER A 235 22.93 -2.55 21.85
C SER A 235 23.02 -3.30 23.17
N SER A 236 24.15 -3.20 23.87
CA SER A 236 24.45 -3.97 25.09
C SER A 236 23.34 -3.83 26.14
N SER A 237 22.61 -4.90 26.38
CA SER A 237 21.49 -4.94 27.32
C SER A 237 21.25 -6.37 27.80
N ASN A 238 20.55 -6.54 28.92
CA ASN A 238 20.13 -7.83 29.46
C ASN A 238 18.94 -8.47 28.71
N ILE A 239 18.57 -7.95 27.53
CA ILE A 239 17.41 -8.39 26.75
C ILE A 239 17.78 -9.02 25.40
N GLN A 240 19.05 -9.32 25.15
CA GLN A 240 19.50 -9.84 23.84
C GLN A 240 18.85 -11.15 23.46
N ASP A 241 18.67 -12.07 24.41
CA ASP A 241 18.02 -13.35 24.15
C ASP A 241 16.57 -13.15 23.67
N LYS A 242 15.86 -12.21 24.29
CA LYS A 242 14.50 -11.85 23.87
C LYS A 242 14.49 -11.15 22.51
N ARG A 243 15.45 -10.28 22.23
CA ARG A 243 15.59 -9.64 20.90
C ARG A 243 15.85 -10.69 19.82
N TYR A 244 16.79 -11.59 20.05
CA TYR A 244 17.09 -12.70 19.15
C TYR A 244 15.84 -13.57 18.90
N GLN A 245 15.11 -13.95 19.96
CA GLN A 245 13.85 -14.70 19.85
C GLN A 245 12.78 -13.93 19.05
N ALA A 246 12.60 -12.64 19.32
CA ALA A 246 11.63 -11.80 18.63
C ALA A 246 11.96 -11.68 17.13
N VAL A 247 13.23 -11.44 16.78
CA VAL A 247 13.66 -11.36 15.38
C VAL A 247 13.52 -12.70 14.68
N THR A 248 13.92 -13.80 15.32
CA THR A 248 13.76 -15.16 14.80
C THR A 248 12.29 -15.47 14.53
N SER A 249 11.41 -15.19 15.49
CA SER A 249 9.95 -15.35 15.32
C SER A 249 9.43 -14.51 14.15
N PHE A 250 9.85 -13.25 14.04
CA PHE A 250 9.45 -12.37 12.94
C PHE A 250 9.86 -12.93 11.58
N VAL A 251 11.15 -13.18 11.34
CA VAL A 251 11.65 -13.58 10.00
C VAL A 251 11.12 -14.95 9.53
N HIS A 252 10.75 -15.85 10.46
CA HIS A 252 10.17 -17.14 10.11
C HIS A 252 8.65 -17.10 9.87
N ASN A 253 7.95 -16.07 10.36
CA ASN A 253 6.49 -16.02 10.31
C ASN A 253 5.94 -14.84 9.49
N CYS A 254 6.76 -13.86 9.14
CA CYS A 254 6.31 -12.63 8.47
C CYS A 254 5.78 -12.82 7.05
N GLN A 255 6.00 -13.99 6.43
CA GLN A 255 5.39 -14.38 5.15
C GLN A 255 4.11 -15.22 5.31
N ASN A 256 3.70 -15.56 6.53
CA ASN A 256 2.44 -16.27 6.78
C ASN A 256 1.25 -15.41 6.35
N ILE A 257 0.41 -15.94 5.46
CA ILE A 257 -0.73 -15.22 4.85
C ILE A 257 -1.69 -14.69 5.91
N SER A 258 -2.15 -15.58 6.81
CA SER A 258 -3.16 -15.24 7.80
C SER A 258 -2.65 -14.18 8.78
N LEU A 259 -1.42 -14.35 9.28
CA LEU A 259 -0.80 -13.38 10.19
C LEU A 259 -0.56 -12.04 9.51
N SER A 260 0.05 -12.02 8.33
CA SER A 260 0.36 -10.79 7.59
C SER A 260 -0.89 -9.94 7.35
N ILE A 261 -1.95 -10.56 6.83
CA ILE A 261 -3.20 -9.87 6.49
C ILE A 261 -3.90 -9.38 7.77
N SER A 262 -3.99 -10.24 8.79
CA SER A 262 -4.61 -9.89 10.07
C SER A 262 -3.87 -8.74 10.76
N PHE A 263 -2.54 -8.77 10.76
CA PHE A 263 -1.71 -7.76 11.42
C PHE A 263 -1.77 -6.43 10.66
N LYS A 264 -1.75 -6.44 9.31
CA LYS A 264 -2.00 -5.21 8.53
C LYS A 264 -3.33 -4.57 8.88
N ALA A 265 -4.40 -5.36 8.93
CA ALA A 265 -5.73 -4.88 9.27
C ALA A 265 -5.77 -4.28 10.69
N GLN A 266 -5.11 -4.92 11.65
CA GLN A 266 -5.01 -4.44 13.03
C GLN A 266 -4.17 -3.15 13.17
N THR A 267 -3.07 -3.04 12.43
CA THR A 267 -2.24 -1.82 12.38
C THR A 267 -3.03 -0.67 11.79
N LEU A 268 -3.72 -0.88 10.66
CA LEU A 268 -4.60 0.11 10.06
C LEU A 268 -5.76 0.49 11.00
N LYS A 269 -6.34 -0.47 11.72
CA LYS A 269 -7.38 -0.19 12.74
C LYS A 269 -6.85 0.69 13.86
N GLY A 270 -5.63 0.44 14.35
CA GLY A 270 -5.00 1.29 15.36
C GLY A 270 -4.84 2.73 14.87
N LEU A 271 -4.40 2.92 13.62
CA LEU A 271 -4.31 4.25 13.02
C LEU A 271 -5.68 4.90 12.84
N TYR A 272 -6.66 4.13 12.39
CA TYR A 272 -8.04 4.56 12.24
C TYR A 272 -8.61 5.06 13.58
N ASP A 273 -8.53 4.24 14.63
CA ASP A 273 -9.10 4.54 15.93
C ASP A 273 -8.44 5.72 16.61
N ASN A 274 -7.12 5.80 16.57
CA ASN A 274 -6.38 6.78 17.35
C ASN A 274 -6.25 8.14 16.64
N PHE A 275 -6.26 8.17 15.31
CA PHE A 275 -5.89 9.38 14.57
C PHE A 275 -6.92 9.85 13.54
N VAL A 276 -7.84 9.00 13.08
CA VAL A 276 -8.91 9.47 12.17
C VAL A 276 -9.94 10.26 12.98
N PRO A 277 -10.24 11.52 12.58
CA PRO A 277 -11.25 12.34 13.23
C PRO A 277 -12.64 11.69 13.21
N LYS A 278 -13.41 11.86 14.30
CA LYS A 278 -14.76 11.27 14.41
C LYS A 278 -15.69 11.64 13.25
N SER A 279 -15.64 12.88 12.78
CA SER A 279 -16.41 13.35 11.63
C SER A 279 -16.15 12.55 10.34
N LEU A 280 -14.93 12.03 10.15
CA LEU A 280 -14.59 11.17 9.01
C LEU A 280 -14.86 9.69 9.27
N LYS A 281 -14.95 9.25 10.54
CA LYS A 281 -15.32 7.88 10.90
C LYS A 281 -16.81 7.61 10.76
N ASP A 282 -17.61 8.63 11.08
CA ASP A 282 -19.06 8.57 11.03
C ASP A 282 -19.59 8.92 9.62
N ALA A 283 -18.73 9.47 8.76
CA ALA A 283 -19.03 9.68 7.34
C ALA A 283 -19.02 8.36 6.57
N GLU A 284 -19.67 8.32 5.41
CA GLU A 284 -19.53 7.21 4.44
C GLU A 284 -19.87 5.82 5.02
N LEU A 285 -20.89 5.75 5.89
CA LEU A 285 -21.42 4.51 6.44
C LEU A 285 -22.75 4.15 5.79
N TYR A 286 -22.99 2.86 5.57
CA TYR A 286 -24.30 2.34 5.26
C TYR A 286 -25.20 2.39 6.50
N THR A 287 -26.45 2.84 6.27
CA THR A 287 -27.51 2.78 7.29
C THR A 287 -27.80 1.33 7.64
N GLU A 288 -28.40 1.10 8.79
CA GLU A 288 -28.82 -0.25 9.21
C GLU A 288 -29.67 -0.93 8.13
N GLY A 289 -29.41 -2.22 7.88
CA GLY A 289 -30.05 -3.00 6.83
C GLY A 289 -29.56 -2.74 5.39
N LYS A 290 -28.69 -1.74 5.17
CA LYS A 290 -28.04 -1.50 3.87
C LYS A 290 -26.60 -1.97 3.87
N THR A 291 -26.11 -2.33 2.69
CA THR A 291 -24.73 -2.76 2.46
C THR A 291 -24.28 -2.32 1.07
N PHE A 292 -23.05 -2.68 0.69
CA PHE A 292 -22.53 -2.47 -0.66
C PHE A 292 -23.51 -3.04 -1.69
N PRO A 293 -24.08 -2.21 -2.59
CA PRO A 293 -25.25 -2.61 -3.39
C PRO A 293 -24.92 -3.61 -4.50
N ARG A 294 -23.65 -3.74 -4.88
CA ARG A 294 -23.23 -4.71 -5.88
C ARG A 294 -23.25 -6.11 -5.28
N ALA A 295 -23.91 -7.04 -5.96
CA ALA A 295 -23.88 -8.45 -5.59
C ALA A 295 -22.48 -9.03 -5.83
N CYS A 296 -21.78 -9.35 -4.75
CA CYS A 296 -20.53 -10.09 -4.76
C CYS A 296 -20.77 -11.55 -4.37
N LYS A 297 -19.80 -12.43 -4.63
CA LYS A 297 -19.85 -13.84 -4.26
C LYS A 297 -20.06 -14.01 -2.75
N ASN A 298 -19.36 -13.20 -1.96
CA ASN A 298 -19.47 -13.17 -0.51
C ASN A 298 -20.14 -11.87 -0.06
N ALA A 299 -20.90 -11.94 1.03
CA ALA A 299 -21.57 -10.78 1.59
C ALA A 299 -20.53 -9.75 2.06
N TYR A 300 -20.80 -8.48 1.78
CA TYR A 300 -19.92 -7.39 2.19
C TYR A 300 -19.88 -7.27 3.72
N THR A 301 -18.66 -7.30 4.28
CA THR A 301 -18.38 -7.47 5.71
C THR A 301 -18.27 -6.18 6.52
N SER A 302 -18.28 -5.02 5.86
CA SER A 302 -18.13 -3.71 6.53
C SER A 302 -19.41 -2.89 6.44
N ARG A 303 -19.59 -1.97 7.39
CA ARG A 303 -20.60 -0.91 7.29
C ARG A 303 -20.08 0.34 6.56
N ALA A 304 -18.77 0.48 6.43
CA ALA A 304 -18.17 1.59 5.72
C ALA A 304 -18.27 1.39 4.20
N TYR A 305 -18.30 2.47 3.43
CA TYR A 305 -18.25 2.38 1.97
C TYR A 305 -16.93 1.71 1.50
N PRO A 306 -16.92 1.05 0.33
CA PRO A 306 -15.74 0.33 -0.16
C PRO A 306 -14.46 1.17 -0.27
N LEU A 307 -14.60 2.48 -0.50
CA LEU A 307 -13.51 3.45 -0.56
C LEU A 307 -13.61 4.49 0.56
N HIS A 308 -14.01 4.07 1.76
CA HIS A 308 -14.18 4.96 2.91
C HIS A 308 -12.94 5.84 3.18
N THR A 309 -13.11 7.15 3.09
CA THR A 309 -12.10 8.20 3.17
C THR A 309 -11.32 8.13 4.48
N GLY A 310 -11.97 7.86 5.61
CA GLY A 310 -11.28 7.68 6.88
C GLY A 310 -10.32 6.48 6.89
N TRP A 311 -10.66 5.40 6.18
CA TRP A 311 -9.81 4.20 6.08
C TRP A 311 -8.66 4.42 5.10
N LEU A 312 -8.92 5.12 3.99
CA LEU A 312 -7.86 5.58 3.08
C LEU A 312 -6.89 6.56 3.76
N LEU A 313 -7.37 7.41 4.66
CA LEU A 313 -6.50 8.26 5.50
C LEU A 313 -5.66 7.41 6.46
N ALA A 314 -6.19 6.32 7.02
CA ALA A 314 -5.40 5.38 7.82
C ALA A 314 -4.27 4.72 6.99
N VAL A 315 -4.53 4.38 5.72
CA VAL A 315 -3.49 3.92 4.79
C VAL A 315 -2.43 5.01 4.53
N ALA A 316 -2.85 6.26 4.36
CA ALA A 316 -1.92 7.39 4.23
C ALA A 316 -1.05 7.55 5.50
N MET A 317 -1.63 7.38 6.69
CA MET A 317 -0.92 7.45 7.97
C MET A 317 0.01 6.27 8.20
N TYR A 318 -0.29 5.09 7.66
CA TYR A 318 0.64 3.95 7.69
C TYR A 318 1.94 4.31 6.97
N ASN A 319 1.82 4.88 5.77
CA ASN A 319 2.96 5.21 4.92
C ASN A 319 3.70 6.48 5.35
N ALA A 320 2.97 7.45 5.91
CA ALA A 320 3.50 8.80 6.13
C ALA A 320 3.31 9.31 7.56
N GLY A 321 2.93 8.45 8.49
CA GLY A 321 2.72 8.74 9.90
C GLY A 321 1.42 9.52 10.20
N PRO A 322 1.01 9.60 11.47
CA PRO A 322 -0.24 10.23 11.89
C PRO A 322 -0.41 11.72 11.52
N GLY A 323 0.69 12.40 11.20
CA GLY A 323 0.67 13.80 10.76
C GLY A 323 -0.20 14.07 9.54
N GLN A 324 -0.56 13.06 8.75
CA GLN A 324 -1.43 13.23 7.58
C GLN A 324 -2.85 13.69 7.95
N ALA A 325 -3.39 13.29 9.11
CA ALA A 325 -4.69 13.80 9.57
C ALA A 325 -4.63 15.31 9.87
N LYS A 326 -3.50 15.79 10.40
CA LYS A 326 -3.26 17.22 10.67
C LYS A 326 -3.05 17.99 9.37
N LEU A 327 -2.37 17.41 8.38
CA LEU A 327 -2.22 17.98 7.04
C LEU A 327 -3.58 18.15 6.35
N LEU A 328 -4.44 17.14 6.43
CA LEU A 328 -5.81 17.19 5.91
C LEU A 328 -6.60 18.32 6.59
N GLY A 329 -6.52 18.41 7.92
CA GLY A 329 -7.17 19.46 8.70
C GLY A 329 -6.69 20.86 8.31
N HIS A 330 -5.39 21.03 8.06
CA HIS A 330 -4.81 22.27 7.56
C HIS A 330 -5.39 22.65 6.19
N TYR A 331 -5.40 21.70 5.25
CA TYR A 331 -5.85 21.94 3.89
C TYR A 331 -7.29 22.42 3.84
N TYR A 332 -8.18 21.76 4.58
CA TYR A 332 -9.59 22.12 4.65
C TYR A 332 -9.91 23.22 5.67
N GLN A 333 -8.90 23.82 6.30
CA GLN A 333 -9.07 24.88 7.32
C GLN A 333 -10.06 24.47 8.43
N VAL A 334 -9.96 23.21 8.87
CA VAL A 334 -10.90 22.59 9.82
C VAL A 334 -10.85 23.29 11.18
N LYS A 335 -12.03 23.56 11.72
CA LYS A 335 -12.23 24.03 13.10
C LYS A 335 -12.99 22.97 13.89
N ASP A 336 -12.68 22.84 15.18
CA ASP A 336 -13.36 21.95 16.13
C ASP A 336 -13.47 20.48 15.67
N ASN A 337 -12.46 19.98 14.94
CA ASN A 337 -12.46 18.62 14.35
C ASN A 337 -13.65 18.31 13.41
N LYS A 338 -14.31 19.33 12.86
CA LYS A 338 -15.42 19.18 11.90
C LYS A 338 -14.90 19.28 10.48
N PHE A 339 -14.57 18.13 9.90
CA PHE A 339 -14.17 18.04 8.50
C PHE A 339 -15.41 18.25 7.60
N PRO A 340 -15.24 18.89 6.43
CA PRO A 340 -16.28 18.87 5.41
C PRO A 340 -16.53 17.43 4.91
N ALA A 341 -17.58 17.23 4.13
CA ALA A 341 -17.70 15.99 3.37
C ALA A 341 -16.51 15.89 2.40
N ILE A 342 -15.68 14.86 2.59
CA ILE A 342 -14.50 14.60 1.78
C ILE A 342 -14.70 13.22 1.16
N ASN A 343 -14.49 13.14 -0.15
CA ASN A 343 -14.46 11.89 -0.89
C ASN A 343 -12.99 11.47 -1.17
N PRO A 344 -12.75 10.28 -1.74
CA PRO A 344 -11.40 9.80 -2.00
C PRO A 344 -10.52 10.72 -2.87
N LEU A 345 -11.10 11.41 -3.86
CA LEU A 345 -10.36 12.37 -4.69
C LEU A 345 -9.98 13.62 -3.90
N GLY A 346 -10.88 14.13 -3.05
CA GLY A 346 -10.60 15.24 -2.14
C GLY A 346 -9.50 14.90 -1.13
N LEU A 347 -9.44 13.64 -0.68
CA LEU A 347 -8.33 13.16 0.16
C LEU A 347 -7.00 13.19 -0.60
N ILE A 348 -6.95 12.66 -1.83
CA ILE A 348 -5.73 12.68 -2.66
C ILE A 348 -5.26 14.12 -2.91
N GLU A 349 -6.21 15.00 -3.28
CA GLU A 349 -5.97 16.43 -3.46
C GLU A 349 -5.34 17.03 -2.20
N ALA A 350 -5.93 16.80 -1.04
CA ALA A 350 -5.43 17.37 0.22
C ALA A 350 -4.06 16.84 0.64
N LEU A 351 -3.79 15.54 0.41
CA LEU A 351 -2.47 14.95 0.69
C LEU A 351 -1.37 15.55 -0.20
N HIS A 352 -1.71 15.89 -1.45
CA HIS A 352 -0.79 16.53 -2.39
C HIS A 352 -0.59 18.03 -2.10
N TRP A 353 -1.68 18.77 -1.92
CA TRP A 353 -1.69 20.23 -1.85
C TRP A 353 -1.58 20.79 -0.45
N GLY A 354 -1.84 20.00 0.59
CA GLY A 354 -1.77 20.45 1.98
C GLY A 354 -0.42 21.08 2.32
N GLY A 355 -0.47 22.26 2.94
CA GLY A 355 0.70 23.00 3.42
C GLY A 355 1.47 23.76 2.34
N LYS A 356 2.23 24.75 2.77
CA LYS A 356 3.04 25.61 1.90
C LYS A 356 4.44 25.06 1.75
N TRP A 357 4.88 24.81 0.52
CA TRP A 357 6.27 24.44 0.25
C TRP A 357 7.23 25.62 0.52
N LYS A 358 8.40 25.33 1.08
CA LYS A 358 9.44 26.31 1.37
C LYS A 358 10.70 26.05 0.55
N LYS A 359 10.99 26.99 -0.35
CA LYS A 359 12.21 27.02 -1.18
C LYS A 359 13.47 26.88 -0.34
N GLY A 360 14.40 26.06 -0.82
CA GLY A 360 15.71 25.79 -0.19
C GLY A 360 15.70 24.73 0.91
N THR A 361 14.53 24.26 1.36
CA THR A 361 14.44 23.20 2.40
C THR A 361 13.69 21.95 1.94
N ASP A 362 12.98 22.00 0.80
CA ASP A 362 12.07 20.95 0.33
C ASP A 362 11.04 20.50 1.36
N ASN A 363 10.75 21.38 2.32
CA ASN A 363 9.78 21.15 3.36
C ASN A 363 8.43 21.76 2.98
N VAL A 364 7.38 21.01 3.28
CA VAL A 364 5.99 21.47 3.34
C VAL A 364 5.72 21.91 4.78
N LEU A 365 5.26 23.14 4.94
CA LEU A 365 4.91 23.75 6.22
C LEU A 365 3.40 23.82 6.34
N PHE A 366 2.86 23.35 7.45
CA PHE A 366 1.43 23.43 7.73
C PHE A 366 1.20 23.67 9.22
N LYS A 367 -0.05 23.94 9.59
CA LYS A 367 -0.44 24.12 10.99
C LYS A 367 -1.45 23.06 11.37
N ASP A 368 -1.33 22.51 12.56
CA ASP A 368 -2.44 21.74 13.13
C ASP A 368 -3.55 22.65 13.65
N GLN A 369 -4.60 22.05 14.20
CA GLN A 369 -5.79 22.77 14.64
C GLN A 369 -5.51 23.71 15.82
N ASP A 370 -4.48 23.42 16.62
CA ASP A 370 -4.04 24.26 17.73
C ASP A 370 -3.12 25.40 17.25
N GLY A 371 -2.83 25.47 15.95
CA GLY A 371 -1.95 26.45 15.34
C GLY A 371 -0.47 26.11 15.43
N ASN A 372 -0.10 24.92 15.94
CA ASN A 372 1.28 24.48 16.01
C ASN A 372 1.84 24.28 14.61
N LYS A 373 3.04 24.80 14.37
CA LYS A 373 3.72 24.66 13.09
C LYS A 373 4.29 23.25 12.97
N LEU A 374 3.92 22.56 11.90
CA LEU A 374 4.42 21.24 11.55
C LEU A 374 5.11 21.28 10.20
N THR A 375 5.97 20.30 9.98
CA THR A 375 6.69 20.18 8.71
C THR A 375 6.86 18.73 8.30
N GLN A 376 6.87 18.50 7.00
CA GLN A 376 7.30 17.25 6.39
C GLN A 376 8.01 17.51 5.07
N ARG A 377 8.81 16.56 4.59
CA ARG A 377 9.43 16.66 3.26
C ARG A 377 8.36 16.59 2.17
N TRP A 378 8.53 17.37 1.10
CA TRP A 378 7.68 17.32 -0.09
C TRP A 378 7.56 15.91 -0.65
N PHE A 379 8.67 15.18 -0.73
CA PHE A 379 8.70 13.79 -1.17
C PHE A 379 7.64 12.94 -0.46
N LYS A 380 7.45 13.14 0.85
CA LYS A 380 6.46 12.43 1.66
C LYS A 380 5.03 12.73 1.22
N SER A 381 4.68 14.01 1.01
CA SER A 381 3.39 14.42 0.44
C SER A 381 3.16 13.83 -0.96
N CYS A 382 4.19 13.85 -1.80
CA CYS A 382 4.08 13.35 -3.17
C CYS A 382 3.86 11.84 -3.22
N ILE A 383 4.57 11.06 -2.38
CA ILE A 383 4.45 9.60 -2.35
C ILE A 383 3.11 9.16 -1.73
N VAL A 384 2.70 9.76 -0.61
CA VAL A 384 1.51 9.29 0.11
C VAL A 384 0.22 9.46 -0.71
N GLN A 385 0.10 10.54 -1.47
CA GLN A 385 -1.06 10.74 -2.35
C GLN A 385 -1.07 9.72 -3.51
N ARG A 386 0.09 9.35 -4.07
CA ARG A 386 0.19 8.27 -5.07
C ARG A 386 -0.16 6.93 -4.48
N HIS A 387 0.27 6.66 -3.24
CA HIS A 387 -0.05 5.42 -2.55
C HIS A 387 -1.57 5.26 -2.41
N VAL A 388 -2.28 6.29 -1.92
CA VAL A 388 -3.74 6.28 -1.82
C VAL A 388 -4.41 6.16 -3.19
N ALA A 389 -3.92 6.89 -4.20
CA ALA A 389 -4.43 6.77 -5.57
C ALA A 389 -4.30 5.36 -6.14
N ARG A 390 -3.18 4.68 -5.87
CA ARG A 390 -2.96 3.29 -6.30
C ARG A 390 -3.82 2.29 -5.53
N VAL A 391 -4.05 2.49 -4.23
CA VAL A 391 -5.03 1.70 -3.46
C VAL A 391 -6.39 1.74 -4.13
N ILE A 392 -6.88 2.93 -4.50
CA ILE A 392 -8.16 3.10 -5.21
C ILE A 392 -8.10 2.43 -6.59
N GLN A 393 -7.06 2.70 -7.37
CA GLN A 393 -6.91 2.15 -8.72
C GLN A 393 -6.88 0.61 -8.73
N HIS A 394 -6.31 -0.01 -7.69
CA HIS A 394 -6.25 -1.47 -7.59
C HIS A 394 -7.61 -2.14 -7.43
N VAL A 395 -8.67 -1.39 -7.11
CA VAL A 395 -9.98 -1.92 -6.75
C VAL A 395 -11.15 -1.29 -7.53
N THR A 396 -10.91 -0.40 -8.50
CA THR A 396 -11.95 0.27 -9.32
C THR A 396 -12.07 -0.28 -10.75
N LEU A 397 -13.24 -0.09 -11.37
CA LEU A 397 -13.60 -0.45 -12.74
C LEU A 397 -13.87 0.79 -13.62
N PRO A 398 -13.39 0.81 -14.88
CA PRO A 398 -12.10 0.24 -15.30
C PRO A 398 -10.99 1.02 -14.61
N ALA A 399 -9.98 0.35 -14.03
CA ALA A 399 -8.91 0.94 -13.23
C ALA A 399 -8.62 2.40 -13.61
N GLU A 400 -9.30 3.34 -12.93
CA GLU A 400 -9.31 4.74 -13.37
C GLU A 400 -7.85 5.22 -13.35
N SER A 401 -7.47 6.03 -14.32
CA SER A 401 -6.10 6.52 -14.47
C SER A 401 -5.70 7.54 -13.39
N ILE A 402 -6.27 7.45 -12.18
CA ILE A 402 -6.04 8.35 -11.05
C ILE A 402 -4.54 8.40 -10.75
N ALA A 403 -3.85 7.27 -10.64
CA ALA A 403 -2.40 7.28 -10.39
C ALA A 403 -1.57 7.62 -11.64
N LYS A 404 -2.03 7.23 -12.84
CA LYS A 404 -1.30 7.52 -14.10
C LYS A 404 -1.22 9.02 -14.40
N SER A 405 -2.27 9.79 -14.10
CA SER A 405 -2.22 11.26 -14.21
C SER A 405 -1.23 11.87 -13.22
N LEU A 406 -0.98 11.20 -12.09
CA LEU A 406 -0.03 11.62 -11.06
C LEU A 406 1.42 11.20 -11.36
N ASP A 407 1.65 10.26 -12.29
CA ASP A 407 2.97 9.71 -12.60
C ASP A 407 3.80 10.56 -13.59
N GLN A 408 3.19 11.53 -14.28
CA GLN A 408 3.83 12.32 -15.34
C GLN A 408 5.11 13.06 -14.92
N GLU A 409 5.27 13.44 -13.63
CA GLU A 409 6.45 14.19 -13.17
C GLU A 409 7.34 13.48 -12.13
N GLY A 410 6.99 12.26 -11.71
CA GLY A 410 7.74 11.54 -10.66
C GLY A 410 7.75 12.24 -9.28
N CYS A 411 7.88 11.49 -8.19
CA CYS A 411 8.17 12.08 -6.88
C CYS A 411 9.68 12.14 -6.70
N LYS A 412 10.29 13.25 -7.10
CA LYS A 412 11.73 13.43 -6.92
C LYS A 412 12.03 13.88 -5.50
N MET A 413 13.09 13.34 -4.91
CA MET A 413 13.63 13.84 -3.64
C MET A 413 14.13 15.29 -3.77
N THR A 414 14.58 15.68 -4.97
CA THR A 414 15.05 17.03 -5.32
C THR A 414 14.27 17.58 -6.51
N GLY A 415 13.77 18.81 -6.38
CA GLY A 415 13.01 19.48 -7.44
C GLY A 415 11.51 19.33 -7.24
N VAL A 416 10.90 20.40 -6.75
CA VAL A 416 9.45 20.51 -6.59
C VAL A 416 8.86 21.16 -7.85
N PRO A 417 7.82 20.57 -8.47
CA PRO A 417 7.20 21.14 -9.66
C PRO A 417 6.77 22.59 -9.46
N GLU A 418 6.89 23.43 -10.49
CA GLU A 418 6.62 24.87 -10.40
C GLU A 418 5.20 25.16 -9.88
N TYR A 419 4.20 24.41 -10.34
CA TYR A 419 2.82 24.53 -9.85
C TYR A 419 2.70 24.33 -8.34
N ARG A 420 3.57 23.49 -7.74
CA ARG A 420 3.54 23.19 -6.31
C ARG A 420 4.20 24.29 -5.49
N GLN A 421 5.17 24.99 -6.08
CA GLN A 421 5.89 26.10 -5.45
C GLN A 421 4.99 27.32 -5.20
N VAL A 422 3.96 27.51 -6.03
CA VAL A 422 3.02 28.63 -5.94
C VAL A 422 1.75 28.33 -5.12
N SER A 423 1.56 27.08 -4.69
CA SER A 423 0.38 26.68 -3.91
C SER A 423 0.30 27.38 -2.56
N SER A 424 -0.90 27.84 -2.20
CA SER A 424 -1.22 28.42 -0.89
C SER A 424 -1.11 27.40 0.25
N GLY A 425 -1.25 26.11 -0.05
CA GLY A 425 -1.26 25.04 0.93
C GLY A 425 -2.62 24.79 1.60
N ILE A 426 -3.65 25.53 1.20
CA ILE A 426 -5.02 25.46 1.73
C ILE A 426 -6.01 25.40 0.58
N LYS A 427 -7.17 24.80 0.81
CA LYS A 427 -8.27 24.80 -0.15
C LYS A 427 -8.88 26.20 -0.21
N ASP A 428 -8.96 26.75 -1.42
CA ASP A 428 -9.68 28.00 -1.66
C ASP A 428 -11.18 27.79 -1.34
N LYS A 429 -11.79 28.80 -0.72
CA LYS A 429 -13.17 28.72 -0.21
C LYS A 429 -14.21 28.92 -1.31
#